data_AF-A0A7Y5KX65-F1
#
_entry.id   AF-A0A7Y5KX65-F1
#
_cell.length_a   1.000
_cell.length_b   1.000
_cell.length_c   1.000
_cell.angle_alpha   90.00
_cell.angle_beta   90.00
_cell.angle_gamma   90.00
#
_symmetry.space_group_name_H-M   'P 1'
#
loop_
_entity.id
_entity.type
_entity.pdbx_description
1 polymer ?
#
loop_
_entity_poly.entity_id
_entity_poly.type
_entity_poly.pdbx_seq_one_letter_code
_entity_poly.pdbx_strand_id
1 'polypeptide(L)'
;MRDQFTAAGGSMVEAIVLFRPVVRGWFLVAALAIANGCGDDTSDSSDGGGGNGAGGGSEGGAGAGGMAPEGGGGDGDGGAGGQPAEDKAALCDSEFGEELTAAYGRLDGTVLAVVRPVDTQCPLFNDDHVVLEVTMNGATYRAVINILSTFGDPDVRLLVTEHELPGEPWSEGWHTGVNLDYVVDLGAHNGPPFEPVEMMALADRIADEITIGQKVSIFSESSGGSSSHKIHRNGGNRDGALVLDADGPAPKMLLFHFANQQF
;
A
#
# COMPACT_ATOMS: atom_id res chain seq x y z
N MET A 1 -61.62 -10.38 24.28
CA MET A 1 -60.97 -11.68 24.04
C MET A 1 -59.48 -11.47 24.25
N ARG A 2 -59.01 -11.94 25.40
CA ARG A 2 -57.62 -11.93 25.86
C ARG A 2 -57.18 -13.38 25.75
N ASP A 3 -56.14 -13.66 24.99
CA ASP A 3 -55.48 -14.97 25.02
C ASP A 3 -54.13 -14.84 25.72
N GLN A 4 -53.98 -15.72 26.71
CA GLN A 4 -52.81 -15.96 27.53
C GLN A 4 -51.95 -17.01 26.82
N PHE A 5 -50.62 -16.84 26.84
CA PHE A 5 -49.73 -18.00 26.94
C PHE A 5 -48.54 -17.68 27.84
N THR A 6 -48.16 -18.71 28.57
CA THR A 6 -47.44 -18.71 29.82
C THR A 6 -45.97 -19.09 29.62
N ALA A 7 -45.17 -18.64 30.58
CA ALA A 7 -43.76 -18.89 30.88
C ALA A 7 -43.09 -20.24 30.52
N ALA A 8 -41.81 -20.16 30.18
CA ALA A 8 -40.68 -20.94 30.72
C ALA A 8 -39.39 -20.13 30.40
N GLY A 9 -38.45 -19.84 31.30
CA GLY A 9 -37.96 -20.63 32.42
C GLY A 9 -36.64 -21.30 32.03
N GLY A 10 -35.55 -20.53 31.95
CA GLY A 10 -34.22 -21.02 31.57
C GLY A 10 -33.10 -20.16 32.14
N SER A 11 -32.84 -20.32 33.44
CA SER A 11 -31.58 -19.97 34.08
C SER A 11 -30.59 -21.10 33.80
N MET A 12 -29.35 -20.80 33.36
CA MET A 12 -28.19 -21.61 33.72
C MET A 12 -26.85 -20.91 33.38
N VAL A 13 -26.07 -20.72 34.45
CA VAL A 13 -24.61 -20.79 34.57
C VAL A 13 -23.77 -19.58 34.10
N GLU A 14 -23.43 -18.76 35.10
CA GLU A 14 -22.16 -18.04 35.22
C GLU A 14 -20.97 -18.97 34.91
N ALA A 15 -20.15 -18.59 33.93
CA ALA A 15 -18.77 -19.06 33.84
C ALA A 15 -17.85 -17.91 34.29
N ILE A 16 -17.64 -17.83 35.60
CA ILE A 16 -16.55 -17.07 36.20
C ILE A 16 -15.24 -17.77 35.81
N VAL A 17 -14.56 -17.24 34.79
CA VAL A 17 -13.18 -17.61 34.49
C VAL A 17 -12.27 -16.73 35.36
N LEU A 18 -11.90 -17.28 36.52
CA LEU A 18 -10.80 -16.78 37.36
C LEU A 18 -9.46 -17.07 36.68
N PHE A 19 -8.98 -16.16 35.82
CA PHE A 19 -7.54 -16.13 35.52
C PHE A 19 -6.82 -15.37 36.62
N ARG A 20 -6.06 -16.12 37.42
CA ARG A 20 -5.11 -15.58 38.39
C ARG A 20 -3.92 -14.93 37.67
N PRO A 21 -3.36 -13.83 38.21
CA PRO A 21 -2.21 -13.14 37.63
C PRO A 21 -0.93 -13.93 37.92
N VAL A 22 -0.14 -14.21 36.89
CA VAL A 22 1.20 -14.80 37.04
C VAL A 22 2.25 -13.77 36.64
N VAL A 23 2.79 -13.14 37.69
CA VAL A 23 4.18 -12.71 37.88
C VAL A 23 4.79 -11.74 36.85
N ARG A 24 4.81 -10.46 37.25
CA ARG A 24 5.76 -9.45 36.77
C ARG A 24 7.21 -9.93 36.96
N GLY A 25 7.85 -10.35 35.88
CA GLY A 25 9.31 -10.48 35.79
C GLY A 25 9.91 -9.13 35.44
N TRP A 26 10.61 -8.52 36.39
CA TRP A 26 11.47 -7.37 36.15
C TRP A 26 12.70 -7.83 35.38
N PHE A 27 12.85 -7.44 34.12
CA PHE A 27 14.14 -7.46 33.45
C PHE A 27 14.79 -6.09 33.56
N LEU A 28 15.77 -6.01 34.47
CA LEU A 28 16.85 -5.04 34.40
C LEU A 28 17.68 -5.38 33.15
N VAL A 29 17.63 -4.54 32.11
CA VAL A 29 18.69 -4.50 31.10
C VAL A 29 19.57 -3.30 31.42
N ALA A 30 20.80 -3.59 31.79
CA ALA A 30 21.84 -2.62 32.05
C ALA A 30 22.19 -1.86 30.76
N ALA A 31 22.15 -0.53 30.84
CA ALA A 31 22.76 0.33 29.85
C ALA A 31 24.28 0.17 29.89
N LEU A 32 24.88 -0.33 28.80
CA LEU A 32 26.30 -0.22 28.56
C LEU A 32 26.52 0.86 27.50
N ALA A 33 26.93 2.04 27.97
CA ALA A 33 27.44 3.10 27.12
C ALA A 33 28.85 2.74 26.67
N ILE A 34 29.06 2.59 25.35
CA ILE A 34 30.39 2.64 24.74
C ILE A 34 30.46 3.96 23.98
N ALA A 35 31.18 4.92 24.56
CA ALA A 35 31.70 6.09 23.88
C ALA A 35 33.04 5.71 23.24
N ASN A 36 33.16 5.91 21.93
CA ASN A 36 34.37 6.05 21.10
C ASN A 36 33.85 6.18 19.65
N GLY A 37 34.17 7.17 18.83
CA GLY A 37 35.07 8.30 18.93
C GLY A 37 34.83 9.20 17.71
N CYS A 38 35.40 10.40 17.76
CA CYS A 38 35.41 11.36 16.67
C CYS A 38 36.12 10.79 15.43
N GLY A 39 35.56 11.10 14.26
CA GLY A 39 36.21 10.92 12.96
C GLY A 39 35.68 11.99 12.01
N ASP A 40 36.33 13.15 12.04
CA ASP A 40 36.34 14.10 10.93
C ASP A 40 36.84 13.39 9.67
N ASP A 41 36.15 13.58 8.54
CA ASP A 41 36.83 13.57 7.25
C ASP A 41 36.20 14.62 6.34
N THR A 42 37.04 15.60 6.02
CA THR A 42 36.84 16.68 5.07
C THR A 42 37.39 16.21 3.73
N SER A 43 36.61 16.28 2.66
CA SER A 43 37.05 16.40 1.26
C SER A 43 35.82 16.77 0.43
N ASP A 44 35.64 18.02 0.03
CA ASP A 44 36.36 18.73 -1.03
C ASP A 44 36.30 17.99 -2.37
N SER A 45 35.45 18.47 -3.29
CA SER A 45 35.46 18.16 -4.72
C SER A 45 34.67 19.23 -5.48
N SER A 46 35.37 20.34 -5.71
CA SER A 46 35.58 21.01 -7.00
C SER A 46 34.45 21.06 -8.03
N ASP A 47 34.18 22.31 -8.40
CA ASP A 47 33.67 22.80 -9.69
C ASP A 47 34.03 21.94 -10.91
N GLY A 48 33.03 21.79 -11.80
CA GLY A 48 33.19 21.25 -13.15
C GLY A 48 32.05 21.71 -14.05
N GLY A 49 32.12 22.96 -14.52
CA GLY A 49 31.28 23.46 -15.61
C GLY A 49 31.56 22.74 -16.93
N GLY A 50 30.54 22.60 -17.77
CA GLY A 50 30.72 22.04 -19.11
C GLY A 50 29.46 21.96 -19.96
N GLY A 51 29.22 23.00 -20.77
CA GLY A 51 28.77 22.86 -22.15
C GLY A 51 27.27 22.64 -22.44
N ASN A 52 26.52 23.74 -22.56
CA ASN A 52 25.30 23.75 -23.39
C ASN A 52 25.70 23.78 -24.88
N GLY A 53 25.69 22.61 -25.52
CA GLY A 53 25.77 22.47 -26.96
C GLY A 53 24.42 22.73 -27.61
N ALA A 54 24.34 23.79 -28.41
CA ALA A 54 23.23 24.08 -29.31
C ALA A 54 23.40 23.32 -30.63
N GLY A 55 22.36 22.60 -31.04
CA GLY A 55 22.14 22.07 -32.39
C GLY A 55 20.75 21.47 -32.43
N GLY A 56 19.84 21.74 -33.37
CA GLY A 56 19.99 22.37 -34.68
C GLY A 56 19.40 21.41 -35.73
N GLY A 57 18.19 21.73 -36.24
CA GLY A 57 17.56 21.12 -37.42
C GLY A 57 16.80 19.80 -37.18
N SER A 58 15.76 19.44 -37.91
CA SER A 58 15.11 20.02 -39.09
C SER A 58 13.79 19.25 -39.36
N GLU A 59 12.82 19.91 -40.02
CA GLU A 59 11.84 19.40 -41.01
C GLU A 59 11.07 18.09 -40.70
N GLY A 60 9.74 18.03 -40.72
CA GLY A 60 8.80 18.49 -41.75
C GLY A 60 7.86 17.31 -42.08
N GLY A 61 6.56 17.53 -42.23
CA GLY A 61 5.64 16.44 -42.56
C GLY A 61 4.15 16.79 -42.43
N ALA A 62 3.66 17.66 -43.29
CA ALA A 62 2.23 17.86 -43.49
C ALA A 62 1.65 16.67 -44.26
N GLY A 63 0.73 15.92 -43.64
CA GLY A 63 -0.06 14.87 -44.29
C GLY A 63 -1.54 15.14 -44.08
N ALA A 64 -2.19 15.67 -45.12
CA ALA A 64 -3.62 15.90 -45.19
C ALA A 64 -4.34 14.71 -45.87
N GLY A 65 -5.57 14.44 -45.42
CA GLY A 65 -6.64 13.91 -46.28
C GLY A 65 -7.14 12.51 -45.95
N GLY A 66 -8.43 12.42 -45.60
CA GLY A 66 -9.18 11.16 -45.56
C GLY A 66 -10.52 11.28 -44.84
N MET A 67 -11.55 11.75 -45.56
CA MET A 67 -12.96 11.82 -45.11
C MET A 67 -13.67 10.47 -45.27
N ALA A 68 -14.47 10.10 -44.24
CA ALA A 68 -15.81 9.45 -44.26
C ALA A 68 -15.95 8.00 -44.82
N PRO A 69 -16.82 7.12 -44.27
CA PRO A 69 -18.25 7.40 -44.06
C PRO A 69 -18.89 6.91 -42.74
N GLU A 70 -20.08 7.47 -42.54
CA GLU A 70 -21.11 7.13 -41.56
C GLU A 70 -21.67 5.71 -41.74
N GLY A 71 -21.97 5.06 -40.62
CA GLY A 71 -22.80 3.86 -40.47
C GLY A 71 -22.67 3.41 -39.00
N GLY A 72 -23.70 3.42 -38.15
CA GLY A 72 -25.08 3.03 -38.39
C GLY A 72 -25.26 1.60 -37.86
N GLY A 73 -25.63 1.47 -36.57
CA GLY A 73 -25.87 0.18 -35.93
C GLY A 73 -25.90 0.34 -34.41
N GLY A 74 -27.07 0.69 -33.87
CA GLY A 74 -27.28 0.69 -32.44
C GLY A 74 -27.46 -0.74 -31.93
N ASP A 75 -26.70 -1.08 -30.91
CA ASP A 75 -27.03 -2.16 -29.99
C ASP A 75 -27.07 -1.52 -28.60
N GLY A 76 -28.28 -1.45 -28.06
CA GLY A 76 -28.56 -0.89 -26.74
C GLY A 76 -27.86 -1.73 -25.69
N ASP A 77 -26.79 -1.16 -25.14
CA ASP A 77 -26.19 -1.66 -23.91
C ASP A 77 -27.23 -1.48 -22.81
N GLY A 78 -27.93 -2.57 -22.52
CA GLY A 78 -28.95 -2.66 -21.49
C GLY A 78 -28.27 -2.41 -20.17
N GLY A 79 -28.33 -1.16 -19.72
CA GLY A 79 -27.69 -0.67 -18.50
C GLY A 79 -27.92 -1.66 -17.37
N ALA A 80 -26.91 -2.49 -17.13
CA ALA A 80 -26.74 -3.15 -15.86
C ALA A 80 -26.78 -2.02 -14.86
N GLY A 81 -27.83 -1.96 -14.04
CA GLY A 81 -27.95 -0.97 -12.98
C GLY A 81 -26.72 -1.10 -12.12
N GLY A 82 -25.71 -0.27 -12.40
CA GLY A 82 -24.43 -0.29 -11.74
C GLY A 82 -24.73 -0.14 -10.27
N GLN A 83 -24.42 -1.16 -9.50
CA GLN A 83 -24.47 -1.06 -8.05
C GLN A 83 -23.62 0.17 -7.70
N PRO A 84 -24.13 1.11 -6.90
CA PRO A 84 -23.35 2.29 -6.55
C PRO A 84 -21.99 1.82 -6.03
N ALA A 85 -20.92 2.47 -6.51
CA ALA A 85 -19.58 2.16 -6.04
C ALA A 85 -19.59 2.18 -4.51
N GLU A 86 -19.09 1.10 -3.92
CA GLU A 86 -18.95 0.99 -2.47
C GLU A 86 -18.06 2.14 -1.97
N ASP A 87 -18.52 2.86 -0.95
CA ASP A 87 -17.68 3.83 -0.25
C ASP A 87 -16.67 3.08 0.62
N LYS A 88 -15.50 2.79 0.03
CA LYS A 88 -14.40 2.06 0.67
C LYS A 88 -13.76 2.82 1.83
N ALA A 89 -14.09 4.10 2.02
CA ALA A 89 -13.64 4.91 3.14
C ALA A 89 -14.68 4.98 4.27
N ALA A 90 -15.89 4.43 4.09
CA ALA A 90 -16.96 4.51 5.10
C ALA A 90 -16.63 3.79 6.43
N LEU A 91 -15.67 2.87 6.41
CA LEU A 91 -15.25 2.06 7.57
C LEU A 91 -13.93 2.51 8.19
N CYS A 92 -13.37 3.65 7.78
CA CYS A 92 -12.09 4.08 8.32
C CYS A 92 -12.14 4.29 9.84
N ASP A 93 -11.06 3.91 10.50
CA ASP A 93 -10.93 3.91 11.94
C ASP A 93 -10.35 5.23 12.45
N SER A 94 -10.58 5.54 13.72
CA SER A 94 -9.98 6.66 14.43
C SER A 94 -9.00 6.25 15.53
N GLU A 95 -8.96 4.96 15.85
CA GLU A 95 -8.02 4.37 16.79
C GLU A 95 -7.07 3.42 16.05
N PHE A 96 -5.78 3.51 16.35
CA PHE A 96 -4.76 2.73 15.66
C PHE A 96 -3.89 1.95 16.64
N GLY A 97 -3.37 0.81 16.19
CA GLY A 97 -2.45 -0.03 16.95
C GLY A 97 -1.02 0.52 17.02
N GLU A 98 -0.15 -0.16 17.74
CA GLU A 98 1.24 0.29 18.00
C GLU A 98 2.28 -0.84 17.77
N GLU A 99 1.88 -1.96 17.18
CA GLU A 99 2.74 -3.14 17.04
C GLU A 99 3.81 -3.03 15.93
N LEU A 100 3.72 -2.04 15.03
CA LEU A 100 4.75 -1.87 14.02
C LEU A 100 6.05 -1.45 14.70
N THR A 101 7.15 -2.08 14.32
CA THR A 101 8.50 -1.71 14.78
C THR A 101 9.17 -0.79 13.78
N ALA A 102 10.22 -0.08 14.22
CA ALA A 102 11.03 0.76 13.35
C ALA A 102 11.94 -0.09 12.43
N ALA A 103 11.37 -0.72 11.42
CA ALA A 103 12.03 -1.65 10.53
C ALA A 103 11.38 -1.70 9.14
N TYR A 104 12.11 -2.29 8.19
CA TYR A 104 11.48 -2.86 7.00
C TYR A 104 10.80 -4.18 7.38
N GLY A 105 9.62 -4.43 6.82
CA GLY A 105 8.87 -5.64 7.08
C GLY A 105 7.69 -5.83 6.15
N ARG A 106 6.91 -6.87 6.43
CA ARG A 106 5.66 -7.23 5.75
C ARG A 106 4.52 -7.20 6.75
N LEU A 107 3.53 -6.35 6.50
CA LEU A 107 2.27 -6.30 7.24
C LEU A 107 1.27 -7.24 6.56
N ASP A 108 0.94 -8.34 7.23
CA ASP A 108 -0.08 -9.28 6.81
C ASP A 108 -1.36 -9.02 7.61
N GLY A 109 -2.45 -8.68 6.94
CA GLY A 109 -3.71 -8.36 7.60
C GLY A 109 -4.90 -8.35 6.66
N THR A 110 -6.02 -7.76 7.11
CA THR A 110 -7.27 -7.67 6.35
C THR A 110 -7.65 -6.22 6.09
N VAL A 111 -8.07 -5.89 4.87
CA VAL A 111 -8.45 -4.51 4.52
C VAL A 111 -9.70 -4.07 5.27
N LEU A 112 -9.60 -2.96 5.99
CA LEU A 112 -10.73 -2.29 6.63
C LEU A 112 -11.29 -1.18 5.76
N ALA A 113 -10.42 -0.30 5.25
CA ALA A 113 -10.80 0.86 4.46
C ALA A 113 -9.71 1.25 3.46
N VAL A 114 -10.13 1.89 2.36
CA VAL A 114 -9.26 2.56 1.40
C VAL A 114 -9.62 4.04 1.41
N VAL A 115 -8.69 4.88 1.84
CA VAL A 115 -8.89 6.33 1.96
C VAL A 115 -8.07 7.02 0.87
N ARG A 116 -8.75 7.53 -0.16
CA ARG A 116 -8.14 8.33 -1.24
C ARG A 116 -8.00 9.79 -0.83
N PRO A 117 -7.27 10.61 -1.60
CA PRO A 117 -7.15 12.04 -1.33
C PRO A 117 -8.46 12.82 -1.20
N VAL A 118 -9.51 12.37 -1.89
CA VAL A 118 -10.85 13.01 -1.85
C VAL A 118 -11.68 12.61 -0.63
N ASP A 119 -11.29 11.55 0.08
CA ASP A 119 -12.07 10.91 1.15
C ASP A 119 -11.78 11.58 2.51
N THR A 120 -12.13 12.87 2.63
CA THR A 120 -11.76 13.75 3.76
C THR A 120 -12.53 13.50 5.06
N GLN A 121 -13.50 12.59 5.08
CA GLN A 121 -14.24 12.23 6.30
C GLN A 121 -13.41 11.39 7.28
N CYS A 122 -12.34 10.74 6.80
CA CYS A 122 -11.49 9.87 7.61
C CYS A 122 -10.45 10.66 8.40
N PRO A 123 -10.15 10.25 9.64
CA PRO A 123 -9.04 10.82 10.37
C PRO A 123 -7.73 10.44 9.67
N LEU A 124 -6.76 11.35 9.69
CA LEU A 124 -5.44 11.13 9.06
C LEU A 124 -5.51 10.74 7.56
N PHE A 125 -6.51 11.25 6.83
CA PHE A 125 -6.44 11.27 5.37
C PHE A 125 -5.18 12.03 4.91
N ASN A 126 -4.81 11.82 3.66
CA ASN A 126 -3.65 12.47 3.07
C ASN A 126 -4.01 12.92 1.64
N ASP A 127 -3.50 14.06 1.20
CA ASP A 127 -3.84 14.70 -0.08
C ASP A 127 -2.96 14.27 -1.26
N ASP A 128 -1.88 13.52 -1.01
CA ASP A 128 -0.89 13.06 -1.99
C ASP A 128 -0.58 11.54 -1.90
N HIS A 129 -1.32 10.78 -1.10
CA HIS A 129 -1.18 9.34 -0.84
C HIS A 129 -2.56 8.67 -0.79
N VAL A 130 -2.60 7.38 -1.13
CA VAL A 130 -3.69 6.50 -0.67
C VAL A 130 -3.31 5.95 0.70
N VAL A 131 -4.22 6.04 1.67
CA VAL A 131 -4.06 5.37 2.96
C VAL A 131 -4.91 4.10 2.92
N LEU A 132 -4.22 2.96 2.98
CA LEU A 132 -4.87 1.67 3.17
C LEU A 132 -4.89 1.36 4.67
N GLU A 133 -6.09 1.20 5.24
CA GLU A 133 -6.26 0.79 6.62
C GLU A 133 -6.46 -0.72 6.69
N VAL A 134 -5.62 -1.37 7.50
CA VAL A 134 -5.54 -2.82 7.61
C VAL A 134 -5.70 -3.23 9.06
N THR A 135 -6.62 -4.16 9.34
CA THR A 135 -6.73 -4.80 10.65
C THR A 135 -5.72 -5.93 10.75
N MET A 136 -4.96 -5.93 11.84
CA MET A 136 -4.01 -6.97 12.23
C MET A 136 -4.10 -7.15 13.75
N ASN A 137 -4.22 -8.40 14.23
CA ASN A 137 -4.27 -8.71 15.67
C ASN A 137 -5.37 -7.93 16.42
N GLY A 138 -6.46 -7.58 15.72
CA GLY A 138 -7.59 -6.83 16.28
C GLY A 138 -7.37 -5.32 16.43
N ALA A 139 -6.32 -4.75 15.86
CA ALA A 139 -6.09 -3.31 15.79
C ALA A 139 -5.89 -2.82 14.34
N THR A 140 -6.16 -1.53 14.09
CA THR A 140 -6.03 -0.93 12.76
C THR A 140 -4.65 -0.29 12.58
N TYR A 141 -4.08 -0.47 11.39
CA TYR A 141 -2.79 0.09 10.98
C TYR A 141 -2.91 0.76 9.62
N ARG A 142 -2.06 1.77 9.40
CA ARG A 142 -2.02 2.53 8.15
C ARG A 142 -0.86 2.05 7.28
N ALA A 143 -1.14 1.85 6.01
CA ALA A 143 -0.17 1.67 4.95
C ALA A 143 -0.33 2.82 3.97
N VAL A 144 0.68 3.68 3.90
CA VAL A 144 0.62 4.93 3.12
C VAL A 144 1.30 4.71 1.77
N ILE A 145 0.50 4.61 0.71
CA ILE A 145 0.93 4.29 -0.64
C ILE A 145 1.21 5.58 -1.42
N ASN A 146 2.41 5.70 -1.98
CA ASN A 146 2.79 6.84 -2.80
C ASN A 146 2.05 6.81 -4.15
N ILE A 147 1.27 7.86 -4.41
CA ILE A 147 0.56 8.05 -5.70
C ILE A 147 1.00 9.31 -6.45
N LEU A 148 1.92 10.07 -5.85
CA LEU A 148 2.51 11.28 -6.43
C LEU A 148 4.02 11.26 -6.19
N SER A 149 4.79 11.61 -7.22
CA SER A 149 6.20 11.98 -7.06
C SER A 149 6.33 13.50 -6.90
N THR A 150 7.08 13.93 -5.90
CA THR A 150 7.47 15.34 -5.72
C THR A 150 8.81 15.68 -6.36
N PHE A 151 9.42 14.72 -7.09
CA PHE A 151 10.69 14.89 -7.77
C PHE A 151 10.61 14.44 -9.24
N GLY A 152 10.81 15.37 -10.16
CA GLY A 152 10.81 15.08 -11.60
C GLY A 152 9.40 14.91 -12.18
N ASP A 153 9.16 13.79 -12.86
CA ASP A 153 7.83 13.41 -13.38
C ASP A 153 6.90 13.07 -12.20
N PRO A 154 5.74 13.75 -12.06
CA PRO A 154 4.82 13.52 -10.94
C PRO A 154 4.11 12.16 -11.01
N ASP A 155 3.99 11.57 -12.20
CA ASP A 155 3.22 10.34 -12.40
C ASP A 155 3.99 9.14 -11.88
N VAL A 156 3.38 8.44 -10.91
CA VAL A 156 3.91 7.18 -10.39
C VAL A 156 3.69 6.09 -11.44
N ARG A 157 4.69 5.22 -11.58
CA ARG A 157 4.65 4.08 -12.49
C ARG A 157 4.08 2.87 -11.76
N LEU A 158 2.98 2.32 -12.26
CA LEU A 158 2.31 1.13 -11.70
C LEU A 158 2.52 -0.09 -12.60
N LEU A 159 2.80 -1.23 -11.97
CA LEU A 159 2.65 -2.57 -12.55
C LEU A 159 1.73 -3.39 -11.66
N VAL A 160 0.75 -4.05 -12.28
CA VAL A 160 -0.08 -5.07 -11.67
C VAL A 160 0.28 -6.42 -12.26
N THR A 161 0.72 -7.38 -11.45
CA THR A 161 1.13 -8.72 -11.90
C THR A 161 0.72 -9.79 -10.90
N GLU A 162 0.58 -11.03 -11.34
CA GLU A 162 0.43 -12.19 -10.44
C GLU A 162 1.82 -12.72 -10.07
N HIS A 163 2.01 -13.07 -8.79
CA HIS A 163 3.24 -13.71 -8.31
C HIS A 163 2.96 -14.46 -7.01
N GLU A 164 3.68 -15.56 -6.75
CA GLU A 164 3.67 -16.20 -5.43
C GLU A 164 4.14 -15.18 -4.37
N LEU A 165 3.52 -15.18 -3.19
CA LEU A 165 3.90 -14.28 -2.09
C LEU A 165 5.38 -14.51 -1.71
N PRO A 166 6.27 -13.51 -1.84
CA PRO A 166 7.66 -13.67 -1.46
C PRO A 166 7.83 -13.91 0.05
N GLY A 167 8.68 -14.87 0.38
CA GLY A 167 8.96 -15.28 1.75
C GLY A 167 8.00 -16.35 2.25
N GLU A 168 7.71 -16.33 3.56
CA GLU A 168 6.82 -17.29 4.20
C GLU A 168 5.36 -17.07 3.75
N PRO A 169 4.51 -18.11 3.78
CA PRO A 169 3.07 -17.97 3.52
C PRO A 169 2.42 -16.87 4.36
N TRP A 170 1.29 -16.36 3.89
CA TRP A 170 0.52 -15.35 4.62
C TRP A 170 0.21 -15.84 6.03
N SER A 171 0.54 -15.02 7.02
CA SER A 171 0.12 -15.22 8.40
C SER A 171 -0.10 -13.86 9.02
N GLU A 172 -1.27 -13.60 9.62
CA GLU A 172 -1.56 -12.29 10.21
C GLU A 172 -0.42 -11.84 11.15
N GLY A 173 0.08 -10.61 10.97
CA GLY A 173 1.17 -10.09 11.77
C GLY A 173 2.09 -9.10 11.06
N TRP A 174 2.98 -8.48 11.85
CA TRP A 174 4.08 -7.65 11.37
C TRP A 174 5.37 -8.48 11.34
N HIS A 175 5.85 -8.79 10.14
CA HIS A 175 6.97 -9.69 9.91
C HIS A 175 8.22 -8.89 9.55
N THR A 176 9.18 -8.83 10.47
CA THR A 176 10.50 -8.23 10.22
C THR A 176 11.51 -9.27 9.73
N GLY A 177 12.59 -8.82 9.10
CA GLY A 177 13.63 -9.72 8.57
C GLY A 177 13.29 -10.37 7.23
N VAL A 178 12.09 -10.10 6.70
CA VAL A 178 11.72 -10.34 5.30
C VAL A 178 12.40 -9.30 4.39
N ASN A 179 12.50 -9.61 3.10
CA ASN A 179 13.06 -8.73 2.08
C ASN A 179 12.20 -8.83 0.81
N LEU A 180 12.24 -7.79 -0.01
CA LEU A 180 11.70 -7.80 -1.36
C LEU A 180 12.61 -6.99 -2.27
N ASP A 181 13.01 -7.58 -3.38
CA ASP A 181 13.63 -6.90 -4.51
C ASP A 181 12.86 -7.21 -5.79
N TYR A 182 12.42 -6.17 -6.49
CA TYR A 182 11.64 -6.31 -7.72
C TYR A 182 12.37 -7.14 -8.79
N VAL A 183 13.69 -6.99 -8.92
CA VAL A 183 14.45 -7.67 -9.96
C VAL A 183 14.71 -9.12 -9.57
N VAL A 184 15.19 -9.35 -8.34
CA VAL A 184 15.62 -10.68 -7.90
C VAL A 184 14.42 -11.58 -7.61
N ASP A 185 13.41 -11.07 -6.93
CA ASP A 185 12.31 -11.90 -6.43
C ASP A 185 11.16 -11.98 -7.44
N LEU A 186 10.94 -10.94 -8.25
CA LEU A 186 9.78 -10.84 -9.14
C LEU A 186 10.13 -10.82 -10.63
N GLY A 187 11.43 -10.68 -10.98
CA GLY A 187 11.87 -10.48 -12.36
C GLY A 187 11.35 -9.19 -13.00
N ALA A 188 10.91 -8.23 -12.20
CA ALA A 188 10.40 -6.94 -12.66
C ALA A 188 11.56 -5.97 -12.89
N HIS A 189 11.57 -5.34 -14.07
CA HIS A 189 12.58 -4.37 -14.49
C HIS A 189 11.93 -3.06 -14.89
N ASN A 190 12.75 -2.02 -14.99
CA ASN A 190 12.33 -0.74 -15.56
C ASN A 190 11.76 -0.87 -16.97
N GLY A 191 10.73 -0.08 -17.26
CA GLY A 191 10.09 0.01 -18.57
C GLY A 191 8.78 -0.77 -18.62
N PRO A 192 8.22 -1.02 -19.83
CA PRO A 192 7.03 -1.85 -19.96
C PRO A 192 7.24 -3.18 -19.24
N PRO A 193 6.29 -3.64 -18.41
CA PRO A 193 4.87 -3.20 -18.36
C PRO A 193 4.52 -2.06 -17.37
N PHE A 194 5.47 -1.35 -16.77
CA PHE A 194 5.14 -0.22 -15.89
C PHE A 194 4.57 0.99 -16.65
N GLU A 195 3.40 1.46 -16.24
CA GLU A 195 2.67 2.56 -16.89
C GLU A 195 2.67 3.84 -16.03
N PRO A 196 2.92 5.04 -16.60
CA PRO A 196 2.59 6.32 -15.97
C PRO A 196 1.12 6.38 -15.61
N VAL A 197 0.81 6.72 -14.36
CA VAL A 197 -0.57 7.00 -13.95
C VAL A 197 -0.62 8.33 -13.19
N GLU A 198 -1.50 9.22 -13.63
CA GLU A 198 -1.80 10.48 -12.95
C GLU A 198 -2.34 10.22 -11.54
N MET A 199 -2.04 11.11 -10.59
CA MET A 199 -2.30 10.91 -9.15
C MET A 199 -3.72 10.45 -8.83
N MET A 200 -4.76 11.15 -9.29
CA MET A 200 -6.13 10.79 -8.97
C MET A 200 -6.58 9.53 -9.71
N ALA A 201 -6.17 9.38 -10.96
CA ALA A 201 -6.42 8.14 -11.71
C ALA A 201 -5.75 6.92 -11.04
N LEU A 202 -4.58 7.10 -10.44
CA LEU A 202 -3.88 6.06 -9.69
C LEU A 202 -4.59 5.73 -8.38
N ALA A 203 -5.05 6.75 -7.65
CA ALA A 203 -5.84 6.55 -6.43
C ALA A 203 -7.10 5.72 -6.71
N ASP A 204 -7.82 6.05 -7.79
CA ASP A 204 -9.00 5.31 -8.22
C ASP A 204 -8.66 3.88 -8.65
N ARG A 205 -7.58 3.68 -9.43
CA ARG A 205 -7.13 2.35 -9.85
C ARG A 205 -6.74 1.46 -8.67
N ILE A 206 -6.02 2.00 -7.67
CA ILE A 206 -5.69 1.28 -6.43
C ILE A 206 -6.97 0.91 -5.69
N ALA A 207 -7.89 1.86 -5.52
CA ALA A 207 -9.15 1.61 -4.84
C ALA A 207 -9.97 0.54 -5.54
N ASP A 208 -10.06 0.55 -6.87
CA ASP A 208 -10.80 -0.44 -7.66
C ASP A 208 -10.25 -1.87 -7.52
N GLU A 209 -8.93 -2.03 -7.47
CA GLU A 209 -8.28 -3.34 -7.27
C GLU A 209 -8.55 -3.92 -5.86
N ILE A 210 -8.81 -3.06 -4.87
CA ILE A 210 -8.91 -3.48 -3.47
C ILE A 210 -10.35 -3.81 -3.07
N THR A 211 -10.61 -5.04 -2.62
CA THR A 211 -11.89 -5.43 -2.00
C THR A 211 -11.81 -5.29 -0.48
N ILE A 212 -12.81 -4.66 0.16
CA ILE A 212 -12.90 -4.59 1.62
C ILE A 212 -13.01 -6.00 2.20
N GLY A 213 -12.31 -6.26 3.31
CA GLY A 213 -12.28 -7.56 3.96
C GLY A 213 -11.37 -8.60 3.29
N GLN A 214 -10.69 -8.27 2.18
CA GLN A 214 -9.71 -9.18 1.59
C GLN A 214 -8.41 -9.18 2.40
N LYS A 215 -7.70 -10.31 2.36
CA LYS A 215 -6.37 -10.42 2.96
C LYS A 215 -5.32 -9.81 2.05
N VAL A 216 -4.40 -9.08 2.69
CA VAL A 216 -3.29 -8.40 2.02
C VAL A 216 -1.97 -8.69 2.72
N SER A 217 -0.89 -8.55 1.97
CA SER A 217 0.48 -8.41 2.49
C SER A 217 1.08 -7.11 1.97
N ILE A 218 1.70 -6.33 2.84
CA ILE A 218 2.26 -5.01 2.49
C ILE A 218 3.73 -4.96 2.89
N PHE A 219 4.60 -4.97 1.89
CA PHE A 219 6.03 -4.76 2.08
C PHE A 219 6.29 -3.25 2.19
N SER A 220 6.95 -2.82 3.27
CA SER A 220 7.09 -1.39 3.59
C SER A 220 8.16 -1.12 4.63
N GLU A 221 8.57 0.15 4.77
CA GLU A 221 9.35 0.63 5.91
C GLU A 221 8.43 1.31 6.93
N SER A 222 8.60 1.01 8.22
CA SER A 222 7.95 1.71 9.32
C SER A 222 8.96 2.39 10.22
N SER A 223 8.57 3.54 10.80
CA SER A 223 9.28 4.19 11.91
C SER A 223 8.85 3.66 13.28
N GLY A 224 7.95 2.67 13.30
CA GLY A 224 7.25 2.16 14.47
C GLY A 224 5.84 2.76 14.66
N GLY A 225 5.04 2.11 15.50
CA GLY A 225 3.71 2.56 15.90
C GLY A 225 2.59 2.06 14.98
N SER A 226 1.79 2.99 14.46
CA SER A 226 0.55 2.70 13.71
C SER A 226 0.67 2.76 12.19
N SER A 227 1.80 3.23 11.64
CA SER A 227 1.91 3.55 10.21
C SER A 227 3.15 2.96 9.57
N SER A 228 3.00 2.53 8.32
CA SER A 228 4.07 2.10 7.41
C SER A 228 4.04 2.90 6.11
N HIS A 229 5.20 3.07 5.50
CA HIS A 229 5.45 3.99 4.39
C HIS A 229 6.37 3.35 3.33
N LYS A 230 6.66 4.11 2.27
CA LYS A 230 7.57 3.74 1.18
C LYS A 230 7.13 2.49 0.42
N ILE A 231 5.84 2.44 0.08
CA ILE A 231 5.26 1.37 -0.72
C ILE A 231 5.55 1.66 -2.20
N HIS A 232 6.83 1.58 -2.57
CA HIS A 232 7.38 1.72 -3.91
C HIS A 232 8.79 1.11 -3.96
N ARG A 233 9.43 1.01 -5.14
CA ARG A 233 10.83 0.61 -5.30
C ARG A 233 11.72 1.46 -4.39
N ASN A 234 12.54 0.86 -3.54
CA ASN A 234 13.49 1.57 -2.68
C ASN A 234 14.95 1.18 -2.96
N GLY A 235 15.20 0.04 -3.63
CA GLY A 235 16.54 -0.49 -3.74
C GLY A 235 16.93 -1.34 -2.53
N GLY A 236 18.09 -2.00 -2.62
CA GLY A 236 18.73 -2.65 -1.48
C GLY A 236 17.87 -3.72 -0.79
N ASN A 237 17.11 -4.49 -1.57
CA ASN A 237 16.22 -5.57 -1.12
C ASN A 237 15.12 -5.12 -0.13
N ARG A 238 14.70 -3.86 -0.21
CA ARG A 238 13.67 -3.27 0.67
C ARG A 238 12.57 -2.57 -0.13
N ASP A 239 12.21 -3.16 -1.27
CA ASP A 239 11.14 -2.61 -2.07
C ASP A 239 9.80 -2.73 -1.38
N GLY A 240 9.00 -1.68 -1.52
CA GLY A 240 7.64 -1.68 -1.06
C GLY A 240 6.69 -2.22 -2.13
N ALA A 241 5.68 -2.96 -1.72
CA ALA A 241 4.66 -3.51 -2.60
C ALA A 241 3.37 -3.78 -1.82
N LEU A 242 2.23 -3.75 -2.52
CA LEU A 242 0.95 -4.21 -2.01
C LEU A 242 0.59 -5.52 -2.70
N VAL A 243 0.30 -6.56 -1.92
CA VAL A 243 -0.14 -7.86 -2.41
C VAL A 243 -1.59 -8.09 -1.99
N LEU A 244 -2.45 -8.34 -2.96
CA LEU A 244 -3.87 -8.65 -2.80
C LEU A 244 -4.09 -10.16 -2.88
N ASP A 245 -5.14 -10.65 -2.20
CA ASP A 245 -5.43 -12.09 -2.10
C ASP A 245 -4.19 -12.89 -1.66
N ALA A 246 -3.52 -12.39 -0.62
CA ALA A 246 -2.17 -12.83 -0.25
C ALA A 246 -2.09 -14.29 0.26
N ASP A 247 -3.22 -14.88 0.67
CA ASP A 247 -3.34 -16.31 1.00
C ASP A 247 -3.99 -17.15 -0.11
N GLY A 248 -4.29 -16.52 -1.25
CA GLY A 248 -4.85 -17.16 -2.43
C GLY A 248 -3.80 -17.92 -3.26
N PRO A 249 -4.25 -18.74 -4.22
CA PRO A 249 -3.36 -19.51 -5.10
C PRO A 249 -2.64 -18.66 -6.17
N ALA A 250 -3.07 -17.41 -6.38
CA ALA A 250 -2.48 -16.48 -7.33
C ALA A 250 -2.54 -15.03 -6.80
N PRO A 251 -1.71 -14.69 -5.80
CA PRO A 251 -1.69 -13.34 -5.25
C PRO A 251 -1.38 -12.29 -6.33
N LYS A 252 -2.07 -11.15 -6.25
CA LYS A 252 -1.89 -10.03 -7.19
C LYS A 252 -1.00 -8.97 -6.54
N MET A 253 0.13 -8.67 -7.16
CA MET A 253 1.07 -7.64 -6.73
C MET A 253 0.84 -6.33 -7.45
N LEU A 254 0.76 -5.25 -6.68
CA LEU A 254 0.81 -3.87 -7.13
C LEU A 254 2.19 -3.32 -6.79
N LEU A 255 2.97 -3.03 -7.83
CA LEU A 255 4.33 -2.53 -7.74
C LEU A 255 4.37 -1.07 -8.20
N PHE A 256 5.10 -0.24 -7.49
CA PHE A 256 5.15 1.21 -7.72
C PHE A 256 6.59 1.65 -7.86
N HIS A 257 6.88 2.54 -8.82
CA HIS A 257 8.17 3.24 -8.84
C HIS A 257 8.05 4.66 -9.39
N PHE A 258 9.03 5.50 -9.08
CA PHE A 258 9.14 6.83 -9.65
C PHE A 258 10.00 6.82 -10.92
N ALA A 259 9.81 7.81 -11.80
CA ALA A 259 10.48 7.86 -13.10
C ALA A 259 12.02 7.95 -13.01
N ASN A 260 12.56 8.47 -11.90
CA ASN A 260 14.00 8.59 -11.68
C ASN A 260 14.66 7.32 -11.12
N GLN A 261 13.89 6.29 -10.79
CA GLN A 261 14.40 5.04 -10.24
C GLN A 261 14.81 4.09 -11.37
N GLN A 262 15.96 3.44 -11.21
CA GLN A 262 16.53 2.53 -12.21
C GLN A 262 16.81 1.15 -11.62
N PHE A 263 16.32 0.09 -12.26
CA PHE A 263 16.49 -1.32 -11.86
C PHE A 263 16.24 -2.29 -13.02
#